data_AF-A0A520D6E4-F1
#
_entry.id   AF-A0A520D6E4-F1
#
_cell.length_a   1.000
_cell.length_b   1.000
_cell.length_c   1.000
_cell.angle_alpha   90.00
_cell.angle_beta   90.00
_cell.angle_gamma   90.00
#
_symmetry.space_group_name_H-M   'P 1'
#
loop_
_entity.id
_entity.type
_entity.pdbx_description
1 polymer ?
#
loop_
_entity_poly.entity_id
_entity_poly.type
_entity_poly.pdbx_seq_one_letter_code
_entity_poly.pdbx_strand_id
1 'polypeptide(L)' 'MKRRTFIQNTGLLGAGVLASKFSLAADLVPEFPVVRVAAGKRHFQSKAVDAAIKTFQSNVKNPELAWLFENCFPNTL' A
#
# COMPACT_ATOMS: atom_id res chain seq x y z
N MET A 1 3.78 44.58 14.20
CA MET A 1 3.59 43.12 14.44
C MET A 1 4.10 42.75 15.82
N LYS A 2 3.36 41.96 16.61
CA LYS A 2 3.81 41.47 17.93
C LYS A 2 4.65 40.21 17.74
N ARG A 3 5.94 40.26 18.12
CA ARG A 3 6.92 39.15 17.95
C ARG A 3 6.43 37.84 18.57
N ARG A 4 5.80 37.91 19.75
CA ARG A 4 5.22 36.74 20.44
C ARG A 4 4.17 36.01 19.60
N THR A 5 3.27 36.76 18.96
CA THR A 5 2.20 36.20 18.13
C THR A 5 2.75 35.55 16.87
N PHE A 6 3.79 36.13 16.27
CA PHE A 6 4.47 35.55 15.12
C PHE A 6 5.10 34.19 15.47
N ILE A 7 5.88 34.12 16.56
CA ILE A 7 6.53 32.86 17.01
C ILE A 7 5.48 31.78 17.33
N GLN A 8 4.39 32.15 18.00
CA GLN A 8 3.30 31.21 18.32
C GLN A 8 2.65 30.64 17.07
N ASN A 9 2.31 31.50 16.10
CA ASN A 9 1.63 31.07 14.89
C ASN A 9 2.56 30.24 13.99
N THR A 10 3.82 30.64 13.82
CA THR A 10 4.80 29.88 13.04
C THR A 10 5.11 28.53 13.68
N GLY A 11 5.21 28.48 15.02
CA GLY A 11 5.40 27.24 15.76
C GLY A 11 4.21 26.28 15.59
N LEU A 12 2.98 26.80 15.69
CA LEU A 12 1.77 26.00 15.50
C LEU A 12 1.64 25.46 14.07
N LEU A 13 1.92 26.29 13.06
CA LEU A 13 1.91 25.88 11.66
C LEU A 13 3.00 24.82 11.38
N GLY A 14 4.22 25.03 11.88
CA GLY A 14 5.31 24.06 11.75
C GLY A 14 4.98 22.72 12.41
N ALA A 15 4.40 22.75 13.62
CA ALA A 15 3.94 21.54 14.30
C ALA A 15 2.83 20.83 13.52
N GLY A 16 1.88 21.57 12.93
CA GLY A 16 0.83 21.01 12.08
C GLY A 16 1.37 20.30 10.84
N VAL A 17 2.36 20.88 10.16
CA VAL A 17 3.00 20.29 8.96
C VAL A 17 3.83 19.05 9.32
N LEU A 18 4.49 19.03 10.47
CA LEU A 18 5.21 17.83 10.92
C LEU A 18 4.24 16.73 11.34
N ALA A 19 3.16 17.09 12.05
CA ALA A 19 2.11 16.16 12.45
C ALA A 19 1.37 15.54 11.25
N SER A 20 1.19 16.28 10.15
CA SER A 20 0.52 15.75 8.95
C SER A 20 1.29 14.62 8.26
N LYS A 21 2.60 14.46 8.51
CA LYS A 21 3.38 13.31 8.04
C LYS A 21 3.13 12.04 8.85
N PHE A 22 2.63 12.18 10.07
CA PHE A 22 2.21 11.06 10.93
C PHE A 22 0.70 10.80 10.78
N SER A 23 0.14 11.05 9.60
CA SER A 23 -1.27 10.83 9.33
C SER A 23 -1.59 9.35 9.48
N LEU A 24 -2.22 8.99 10.62
CA LEU A 24 -2.67 7.64 10.95
C LEU A 24 -3.66 7.05 9.94
N ALA A 25 -4.21 7.89 9.06
CA ALA A 25 -5.12 7.48 8.00
C ALA A 25 -4.41 6.99 6.73
N ALA A 26 -3.13 7.31 6.52
CA ALA A 26 -2.39 6.93 5.31
C ALA A 26 -2.22 5.41 5.20
N ASP A 27 -2.05 4.70 6.32
CA ASP A 27 -1.91 3.24 6.35
C ASP A 27 -3.25 2.49 6.35
N LEU A 28 -4.38 3.19 6.46
CA LEU A 28 -5.71 2.57 6.48
C LEU A 28 -6.24 2.26 5.07
N VAL A 29 -5.70 2.91 4.05
CA VAL A 29 -6.10 2.68 2.66
C VAL A 29 -5.02 1.82 2.01
N PRO A 30 -5.34 0.56 1.62
CA PRO A 30 -4.39 -0.24 0.87
C PRO A 30 -4.05 0.48 -0.44
N GLU A 31 -2.75 0.57 -0.75
CA GLU A 31 -2.25 1.28 -1.94
C GLU A 31 -2.81 0.70 -3.24
N PHE A 32 -3.15 -0.59 -3.24
CA PHE A 32 -3.75 -1.30 -4.37
C PHE A 32 -5.04 -2.03 -3.98
N PRO A 33 -6.08 -2.04 -4.84
CA PRO A 33 -7.32 -2.78 -4.57
C PRO A 33 -7.12 -4.29 -4.69
N VAL A 34 -7.96 -5.06 -4.00
CA VAL A 34 -7.99 -6.52 -4.14
C VAL A 34 -8.84 -6.88 -5.37
N VAL A 35 -8.22 -7.49 -6.38
CA VAL A 35 -8.89 -7.83 -7.65
C VAL A 35 -9.01 -9.35 -7.85
N ARG A 36 -8.04 -10.13 -7.36
CA ARG A 36 -8.06 -11.60 -7.45
C ARG A 36 -9.25 -12.20 -6.67
N VAL A 37 -9.93 -13.15 -7.29
CA VAL A 37 -11.06 -13.88 -6.69
C VAL A 37 -10.64 -14.59 -5.40
N ALA A 38 -11.51 -14.52 -4.39
CA ALA A 38 -11.32 -15.17 -3.09
C ALA A 38 -11.04 -16.67 -3.24
N ALA A 39 -10.18 -17.23 -2.38
CA ALA A 39 -9.65 -18.59 -2.53
C ALA A 39 -10.72 -19.68 -2.72
N GLY A 40 -11.84 -19.59 -2.00
CA GLY A 40 -12.95 -20.56 -2.08
C GLY A 40 -13.84 -20.43 -3.32
N LYS A 41 -13.63 -19.41 -4.15
CA LYS A 41 -14.37 -19.17 -5.40
C LYS A 41 -13.52 -19.38 -6.66
N ARG A 42 -12.28 -19.84 -6.52
CA ARG A 42 -11.37 -20.14 -7.64
C ARG A 42 -11.75 -21.48 -8.26
N HIS A 43 -11.75 -21.58 -9.59
CA HIS A 43 -12.10 -22.81 -10.28
C HIS A 43 -11.01 -23.87 -10.17
N PHE A 44 -9.75 -23.45 -10.17
CA PHE A 44 -8.61 -24.34 -10.00
C PHE A 44 -7.58 -23.76 -9.00
N GLN A 45 -6.89 -24.65 -8.28
CA GLN A 45 -5.82 -24.30 -7.35
C GLN A 45 -4.56 -25.12 -7.66
N SER A 46 -3.42 -24.45 -7.79
CA SER A 46 -2.13 -25.08 -8.07
C SER A 46 -1.07 -24.60 -7.08
N LYS A 47 -0.53 -25.55 -6.30
CA LYS A 47 0.58 -25.28 -5.38
C LYS A 47 1.81 -24.69 -6.08
N ALA A 48 2.07 -25.13 -7.31
CA ALA A 48 3.20 -24.64 -8.11
C ALA A 48 2.99 -23.16 -8.53
N VAL A 49 1.76 -22.79 -8.91
CA VAL A 49 1.42 -21.41 -9.29
C VAL A 49 1.52 -20.48 -8.09
N ASP A 50 0.99 -20.87 -6.94
CA ASP A 50 1.08 -20.05 -5.73
C ASP A 50 2.54 -19.92 -5.25
N ALA A 51 3.38 -20.95 -5.43
CA ALA A 51 4.82 -20.86 -5.15
C ALA A 51 5.55 -19.91 -6.12
N ALA A 52 5.17 -19.90 -7.41
CA ALA A 52 5.72 -18.98 -8.39
C ALA A 52 5.36 -17.52 -8.07
N ILE A 53 4.12 -17.25 -7.65
CA ILE A 53 3.69 -15.92 -7.19
C ILE A 53 4.54 -15.44 -6.00
N LYS A 54 4.72 -16.28 -4.97
CA LYS A 54 5.55 -15.93 -3.81
C LYS A 54 7.00 -15.66 -4.20
N THR A 55 7.58 -16.49 -5.06
CA THR A 55 8.94 -16.32 -5.57
C THR A 55 9.09 -15.01 -6.35
N PHE A 56 8.10 -14.64 -7.17
CA PHE A 56 8.13 -13.37 -7.90
C PHE A 56 8.09 -12.19 -6.93
N GLN A 57 7.13 -12.19 -6.00
CA GLN A 57 6.96 -11.12 -5.00
C GLN A 57 8.19 -10.94 -4.10
N SER A 58 8.92 -12.02 -3.77
CA SER A 58 10.13 -11.91 -2.96
C SER A 58 11.32 -11.28 -3.70
N ASN A 59 11.33 -11.35 -5.04
CA ASN A 59 12.44 -10.88 -5.86
C ASN A 59 12.17 -9.53 -6.55
N VAL A 60 10.90 -9.12 -6.67
CA VAL A 60 10.50 -7.89 -7.35
C VAL A 60 10.13 -6.81 -6.33
N LYS A 61 10.98 -5.77 -6.24
CA LYS A 61 10.82 -4.68 -5.28
C LYS A 61 9.70 -3.70 -5.62
N ASN A 62 9.27 -3.65 -6.88
CA ASN A 62 8.20 -2.76 -7.29
C ASN A 62 6.84 -3.36 -6.86
N PRO A 63 6.09 -2.69 -5.97
CA PRO A 63 4.86 -3.25 -5.40
C PRO A 63 3.73 -3.34 -6.44
N GLU A 64 3.67 -2.43 -7.42
CA GLU A 64 2.69 -2.45 -8.50
C GLU A 64 2.90 -3.67 -9.42
N LEU A 65 4.16 -3.97 -9.77
CA LEU A 65 4.49 -5.16 -10.57
C LEU A 65 4.18 -6.46 -9.82
N ALA A 66 4.48 -6.52 -8.53
CA ALA A 66 4.15 -7.65 -7.67
C ALA A 66 2.62 -7.88 -7.58
N TRP A 67 1.86 -6.79 -7.46
CA TRP A 67 0.41 -6.80 -7.47
C TRP A 67 -0.16 -7.26 -8.81
N LEU A 68 0.33 -6.71 -9.93
CA LEU A 68 -0.14 -7.07 -11.26
C LEU A 68 0.14 -8.54 -11.59
N PHE A 69 1.33 -9.04 -11.21
CA PHE A 69 1.68 -10.45 -11.40
C PHE A 69 0.74 -11.38 -10.64
N GLU A 70 0.47 -11.12 -9.35
CA GLU A 70 -0.46 -11.95 -8.57
C GLU A 70 -1.88 -11.97 -9.15
N ASN A 71 -2.34 -10.85 -9.72
CA ASN A 71 -3.68 -10.76 -10.27
C ASN A 71 -3.80 -11.36 -11.68
N CYS A 72 -2.80 -11.20 -12.54
CA CYS A 72 -2.87 -11.62 -13.95
C CYS A 72 -2.35 -13.03 -14.20
N PHE A 73 -1.25 -13.43 -13.53
CA PHE A 73 -0.60 -14.72 -13.78
C PHE A 73 -1.52 -15.94 -13.58
N PRO A 74 -2.33 -16.01 -12.50
CA PRO A 74 -3.23 -17.14 -12.28
C PRO A 74 -4.65 -16.93 -12.83
N ASN A 75 -4.94 -15.86 -13.59
CA ASN A 75 -6.32 -15.46 -13.89
C ASN A 75 -7.08 -16.44 -14.80
N THR A 76 -6.36 -17.28 -15.55
CA THR A 76 -6.94 -18.32 -16.40
C THR A 76 -7.37 -19.57 -15.62
N LEU A 77 -6.86 -19.76 -14.40
CA LEU A 77 -7.07 -20.95 -13.57
C LEU A 77 -8.40 -20.90 -12.81
#